data_AF-A0A960VMP5-F1
#
_entry.id   AF-A0A960VMP5-F1
#
_cell.length_a   1.000
_cell.length_b   1.000
_cell.length_c   1.000
_cell.angle_alpha   90.00
_cell.angle_beta   90.00
_cell.angle_gamma   90.00
#
_symmetry.space_group_name_H-M   'P 1'
#
loop_
_entity.id
_entity.type
_entity.pdbx_description
1 polymer ?
#
loop_
_entity_poly.entity_id
_entity_poly.type
_entity_poly.pdbx_seq_one_letter_code
_entity_poly.pdbx_strand_id
1 'polypeptide(L)'
;HLTDDCVLYRNGPNAWMLVSGTGTAHEEIIKQAAGRNCAVLFDDDLHDLSLQGPLAVDFLAKHVPGIRDLNYFNHIHTTLFGAPVTISRTGYTGERGYEIFVRGQDARLVWDTILSEGKDMGIIPCCFSTLDLLRVESYLLFYPYDNSQMYPIAGEPVGDSLWELGLDFTVSPGKTGFRGAEEHYRQKGKERFKIFGMLIEGDQM
;
A
#
# COMPACT_ATOMS: atom_id res chain seq x y z
N HIS A 1 17.96 -4.32 7.62
CA HIS A 1 16.60 -4.85 7.76
C HIS A 1 15.63 -3.95 7.02
N LEU A 2 14.44 -4.46 6.69
CA LEU A 2 13.31 -3.68 6.18
C LEU A 2 12.94 -2.59 7.21
N THR A 3 12.75 -1.35 6.75
CA THR A 3 12.37 -0.22 7.63
C THR A 3 10.89 0.15 7.52
N ASP A 4 10.29 -0.12 6.36
CA ASP A 4 8.88 0.10 6.05
C ASP A 4 8.58 -0.49 4.66
N ASP A 5 7.31 -0.78 4.39
CA ASP A 5 6.79 -1.06 3.05
C ASP A 5 5.89 0.09 2.57
N CYS A 6 5.99 0.44 1.28
CA CYS A 6 5.39 1.66 0.75
C CYS A 6 5.01 1.51 -0.71
N VAL A 7 4.12 2.38 -1.18
CA VAL A 7 3.81 2.58 -2.60
C VAL A 7 4.36 3.93 -3.08
N LEU A 8 5.13 3.90 -4.16
CA LEU A 8 5.70 5.11 -4.77
C LEU A 8 5.01 5.42 -6.10
N TYR A 9 4.35 6.57 -6.15
CA TYR A 9 3.69 7.12 -7.33
C TYR A 9 4.62 8.08 -8.05
N ARG A 10 4.73 7.96 -9.38
CA ARG A 10 5.46 8.90 -10.23
C ARG A 10 4.49 9.83 -10.95
N ASN A 11 4.29 11.02 -10.38
CA ASN A 11 3.37 12.04 -10.90
C ASN A 11 3.99 12.90 -12.02
N GLY A 12 5.30 12.79 -12.25
CA GLY A 12 5.99 13.48 -13.32
C GLY A 12 7.46 13.12 -13.44
N PRO A 13 8.21 13.83 -14.30
CA PRO A 13 9.64 13.60 -14.47
C PRO A 13 10.43 13.80 -13.17
N ASN A 14 10.01 14.76 -12.34
CA ASN A 14 10.68 15.18 -11.11
C ASN A 14 9.71 15.26 -9.90
N ALA A 15 8.57 14.56 -9.96
CA ALA A 15 7.54 14.61 -8.93
C ALA A 15 7.08 13.20 -8.58
N TRP A 16 7.13 12.88 -7.29
CA TRP A 16 6.70 11.60 -6.73
C TRP A 16 5.87 11.83 -5.49
N MET A 17 4.95 10.90 -5.24
CA MET A 17 4.20 10.80 -3.99
C MET A 17 4.52 9.44 -3.38
N LEU A 18 4.92 9.43 -2.11
CA LEU A 18 5.13 8.21 -1.36
C LEU A 18 3.99 8.05 -0.37
N VAL A 19 3.34 6.89 -0.42
CA VAL A 19 2.37 6.46 0.57
C VAL A 19 3.04 5.37 1.40
N SER A 20 3.28 5.66 2.68
CA SER A 20 3.92 4.77 3.64
C SER A 20 2.97 4.43 4.78
N GLY A 21 3.23 3.30 5.45
CA GLY A 21 2.51 2.90 6.65
C GLY A 21 3.01 3.64 7.90
N THR A 22 3.05 2.91 9.01
CA THR A 22 3.46 3.41 10.33
C THR A 22 4.96 3.22 10.61
N GLY A 23 5.74 2.80 9.62
CA GLY A 23 7.19 2.64 9.76
C GLY A 23 7.95 3.96 9.73
N THR A 24 9.25 3.88 9.46
CA THR A 24 10.16 5.05 9.52
C THR A 24 10.50 5.63 8.15
N ALA A 25 9.68 5.34 7.12
CA ALA A 25 9.95 5.75 5.75
C ALA A 25 10.17 7.27 5.62
N HIS A 26 9.34 8.06 6.30
CA HIS A 26 9.41 9.52 6.25
C HIS A 26 10.75 10.05 6.79
N GLU A 27 11.16 9.61 7.99
CA GLU A 27 12.43 10.03 8.60
C GLU A 27 13.63 9.57 7.78
N GLU A 28 13.59 8.35 7.27
CA GLU A 28 14.68 7.82 6.44
C GLU A 28 14.81 8.60 5.14
N ILE A 29 13.71 8.98 4.50
CA ILE A 29 13.75 9.77 3.26
C ILE A 29 14.23 11.19 3.50
N ILE A 30 13.82 11.86 4.59
CA ILE A 30 14.36 13.17 4.95
C ILE A 30 15.88 13.10 5.13
N LYS A 31 16.38 12.08 5.85
CA LYS A 31 17.82 11.88 6.02
C LYS A 31 18.53 11.67 4.68
N GLN A 32 17.93 10.91 3.75
CA GLN A 32 18.52 10.67 2.44
C GLN A 32 18.46 11.88 1.50
N ALA A 33 17.46 12.75 1.66
CA ALA A 33 17.30 13.96 0.86
C ALA A 33 18.30 15.06 1.25
N ALA A 34 18.82 15.05 2.49
CA ALA A 34 19.78 16.03 2.97
C ALA A 34 21.01 16.14 2.03
N GLY A 35 21.28 17.36 1.56
CA GLY A 35 22.39 17.65 0.64
C GLY A 35 22.15 17.23 -0.82
N ARG A 36 20.95 16.78 -1.19
CA ARG A 36 20.55 16.47 -2.56
C ARG A 36 19.67 17.55 -3.15
N ASN A 37 19.61 17.62 -4.48
CA ASN A 37 18.72 18.53 -5.20
C ASN A 37 17.28 17.98 -5.27
N CYS A 38 16.63 17.85 -4.11
CA CYS A 38 15.25 17.43 -3.98
C CYS A 38 14.63 18.02 -2.72
N ALA A 39 13.31 18.18 -2.71
CA ALA A 39 12.54 18.54 -1.52
C ALA A 39 11.63 17.36 -1.12
N VAL A 40 11.52 17.13 0.18
CA VAL A 40 10.55 16.20 0.77
C VAL A 40 9.52 17.07 1.46
N LEU A 41 8.28 17.01 0.98
CA LEU A 41 7.16 17.76 1.55
C LEU A 41 6.25 16.77 2.26
N PHE A 42 5.82 17.14 3.45
CA PHE A 42 4.74 16.46 4.15
C PHE A 42 3.42 17.08 3.73
N ASP A 43 2.44 16.25 3.40
CA ASP A 43 1.09 16.65 3.01
C ASP A 43 0.10 15.93 3.93
N ASP A 44 -0.60 16.70 4.77
CA ASP A 44 -1.64 16.22 5.67
C ASP A 44 -3.06 16.50 5.15
N ASP A 45 -3.19 17.06 3.94
CA ASP A 45 -4.46 17.38 3.29
C ASP A 45 -4.71 16.50 2.05
N LEU A 46 -4.08 15.33 1.98
CA LEU A 46 -4.36 14.30 0.99
C LEU A 46 -4.91 13.04 1.66
N HIS A 47 -6.18 12.76 1.43
CA HIS A 47 -6.89 11.63 2.00
C HIS A 47 -7.02 10.49 0.98
N ASP A 48 -6.90 9.26 1.46
CA ASP A 48 -7.08 8.05 0.66
C ASP A 48 -8.39 7.35 1.01
N LEU A 49 -9.24 7.16 0.01
CA LEU A 49 -10.44 6.34 0.09
C LEU A 49 -10.25 5.06 -0.71
N SER A 50 -10.34 3.92 -0.04
CA SER A 50 -10.18 2.61 -0.69
C SER A 50 -11.55 2.05 -1.11
N LEU A 51 -11.79 1.99 -2.43
CA LEU A 51 -12.98 1.36 -3.03
C LEU A 51 -12.58 -0.03 -3.56
N GLN A 52 -12.83 -1.05 -2.75
CA GLN A 52 -12.37 -2.41 -2.98
C GLN A 52 -13.54 -3.35 -3.26
N GLY A 53 -13.33 -4.31 -4.16
CA GLY A 53 -14.31 -5.34 -4.50
C GLY A 53 -14.62 -5.42 -6.00
N PRO A 54 -15.13 -6.56 -6.48
CA PRO A 54 -15.23 -6.86 -7.92
C PRO A 54 -16.07 -5.84 -8.72
N LEU A 55 -17.03 -5.20 -8.06
CA LEU A 55 -17.92 -4.19 -8.67
C LEU A 55 -17.36 -2.76 -8.62
N ALA A 56 -16.21 -2.51 -7.97
CA ALA A 56 -15.61 -1.19 -7.84
C ALA A 56 -15.35 -0.53 -9.20
N VAL A 57 -14.87 -1.30 -10.18
CA VAL A 57 -14.64 -0.80 -11.55
C VAL A 57 -15.95 -0.44 -12.25
N ASP A 58 -17.02 -1.20 -12.02
CA ASP A 58 -18.31 -0.97 -12.65
C ASP A 58 -18.96 0.29 -12.09
N PHE A 59 -18.77 0.57 -10.80
CA PHE A 59 -19.16 1.82 -10.18
C PHE A 59 -18.37 2.99 -10.77
N LEU A 60 -17.03 2.95 -10.72
CA LEU A 60 -16.19 4.05 -11.21
C LEU A 60 -16.38 4.30 -12.71
N ALA A 61 -16.66 3.28 -13.52
CA ALA A 61 -16.86 3.44 -14.97
C ALA A 61 -18.08 4.28 -15.33
N LYS A 62 -19.04 4.49 -14.41
CA LYS A 62 -20.16 5.42 -14.58
C LYS A 62 -19.72 6.88 -14.51
N HIS A 63 -18.60 7.16 -13.83
CA HIS A 63 -18.15 8.52 -13.51
C HIS A 63 -16.81 8.89 -14.14
N VAL A 64 -15.97 7.91 -14.44
CA VAL A 64 -14.59 8.10 -14.91
C VAL A 64 -14.39 7.35 -16.23
N PRO A 65 -14.47 8.06 -17.38
CA PRO A 65 -14.18 7.48 -18.68
C PRO A 65 -12.79 6.84 -18.72
N GLY A 66 -12.70 5.63 -19.29
CA GLY A 66 -11.42 4.92 -19.45
C GLY A 66 -10.87 4.24 -18.20
N ILE A 67 -11.56 4.29 -17.04
CA ILE A 67 -11.06 3.65 -15.81
C ILE A 67 -10.82 2.14 -15.96
N ARG A 68 -11.55 1.49 -16.88
CA ARG A 68 -11.38 0.05 -17.17
C ARG A 68 -10.02 -0.29 -17.76
N ASP A 69 -9.40 0.67 -18.44
CA ASP A 69 -8.09 0.53 -19.09
C ASP A 69 -6.94 0.82 -18.12
N LEU A 70 -7.23 1.23 -16.88
CA LEU A 70 -6.23 1.45 -15.86
C LEU A 70 -5.57 0.13 -15.47
N ASN A 71 -4.29 0.00 -15.82
CA ASN A 71 -3.47 -1.16 -15.49
C ASN A 71 -3.24 -1.26 -13.97
N TYR A 72 -3.04 -2.49 -13.48
CA TYR A 72 -2.67 -2.72 -12.08
C TYR A 72 -1.37 -1.95 -11.74
N PHE A 73 -1.29 -1.39 -10.53
CA PHE A 73 -0.16 -0.54 -10.11
C PHE A 73 0.08 0.70 -11.00
N ASN A 74 -0.96 1.18 -11.69
CA ASN A 74 -0.96 2.49 -12.35
C ASN A 74 -2.01 3.41 -11.72
N HIS A 75 -1.83 4.71 -11.97
CA HIS A 75 -2.73 5.76 -11.50
C HIS A 75 -3.03 6.76 -12.60
N ILE A 76 -4.15 7.48 -12.44
CA ILE A 76 -4.57 8.58 -13.31
C ILE A 76 -5.00 9.78 -12.48
N HIS A 77 -4.77 10.98 -13.01
CA HIS A 77 -5.39 12.20 -12.50
C HIS A 77 -6.69 12.44 -13.25
N THR A 78 -7.79 12.65 -12.53
CA THR A 78 -9.12 12.83 -13.11
C THR A 78 -10.01 13.67 -12.19
N THR A 79 -11.28 13.76 -12.53
CA THR A 79 -12.32 14.38 -11.72
C THR A 79 -13.36 13.32 -11.33
N LEU A 80 -13.77 13.31 -10.07
CA LEU A 80 -14.83 12.44 -9.55
C LEU A 80 -15.81 13.32 -8.76
N PHE A 81 -17.08 13.33 -9.18
CA PHE A 81 -18.13 14.20 -8.62
C PHE A 81 -17.77 15.70 -8.58
N GLY A 82 -16.99 16.18 -9.56
CA GLY A 82 -16.51 17.56 -9.63
C GLY A 82 -15.22 17.84 -8.83
N ALA A 83 -14.76 16.90 -8.00
CA ALA A 83 -13.53 17.01 -7.23
C ALA A 83 -12.30 16.49 -8.02
N PRO A 84 -11.16 17.20 -8.02
CA PRO A 84 -9.90 16.65 -8.54
C PRO A 84 -9.43 15.48 -7.68
N VAL A 85 -9.14 14.35 -8.32
CA VAL A 85 -8.68 13.13 -7.64
C VAL A 85 -7.53 12.47 -8.38
N THR A 86 -6.72 11.70 -7.66
CA THR A 86 -5.86 10.68 -8.26
C THR A 86 -6.45 9.33 -7.96
N ILE A 87 -6.74 8.53 -9.00
CA ILE A 87 -7.26 7.17 -8.83
C ILE A 87 -6.15 6.20 -9.20
N SER A 88 -5.83 5.31 -8.27
CA SER A 88 -4.85 4.23 -8.45
C SER A 88 -5.54 2.88 -8.48
N ARG A 89 -5.09 1.97 -9.33
CA ARG A 89 -5.51 0.56 -9.29
C ARG A 89 -4.58 -0.22 -8.36
N THR A 90 -4.73 0.07 -7.07
CA THR A 90 -4.05 -0.52 -5.92
C THR A 90 -5.07 -0.86 -4.84
N GLY A 91 -4.64 -1.60 -3.83
CA GLY A 91 -5.52 -2.03 -2.76
C GLY A 91 -4.87 -3.04 -1.83
N TYR A 92 -5.50 -3.23 -0.67
CA TYR A 92 -4.99 -4.04 0.43
C TYR A 92 -5.95 -5.17 0.82
N THR A 93 -6.76 -5.64 -0.13
CA THR A 93 -7.83 -6.64 0.10
C THR A 93 -7.71 -7.90 -0.74
N GLY A 94 -6.75 -7.96 -1.67
CA GLY A 94 -6.62 -9.03 -2.67
C GLY A 94 -7.65 -8.98 -3.80
N GLU A 95 -8.74 -8.23 -3.61
CA GLU A 95 -9.76 -8.02 -4.62
C GLU A 95 -9.34 -7.00 -5.69
N ARG A 96 -10.07 -6.99 -6.81
CA ARG A 96 -9.98 -5.86 -7.73
C ARG A 96 -10.48 -4.61 -7.00
N GLY A 97 -9.65 -3.57 -6.90
CA GLY A 97 -10.00 -2.35 -6.20
C GLY A 97 -9.21 -1.14 -6.68
N TYR A 98 -9.56 0.02 -6.11
CA TYR A 98 -8.93 1.29 -6.39
C TYR A 98 -8.74 2.11 -5.11
N GLU A 99 -7.67 2.88 -5.07
CA GLU A 99 -7.41 3.92 -4.08
C GLU A 99 -7.71 5.29 -4.73
N ILE A 100 -8.39 6.15 -3.99
CA ILE A 100 -8.86 7.46 -4.47
C ILE A 100 -8.27 8.52 -3.55
N PHE A 101 -7.21 9.18 -4.03
CA PHE A 101 -6.57 10.28 -3.34
C PHE A 101 -7.31 11.59 -3.64
N VAL A 102 -7.75 12.29 -2.61
CA VAL A 102 -8.58 13.50 -2.69
C VAL A 102 -8.24 14.48 -1.57
N ARG A 103 -8.38 15.79 -1.81
CA ARG A 103 -8.13 16.81 -0.78
C ARG A 103 -9.19 16.77 0.32
N GLY A 104 -8.84 17.21 1.54
CA GLY A 104 -9.73 17.15 2.70
C GLY A 104 -11.05 17.89 2.50
N GLN A 105 -11.02 19.02 1.81
CA GLN A 105 -12.21 19.79 1.46
C GLN A 105 -13.26 18.99 0.65
N ASP A 106 -12.82 18.02 -0.15
CA ASP A 106 -13.66 17.25 -1.08
C ASP A 106 -13.87 15.80 -0.63
N ALA A 107 -13.09 15.32 0.35
CA ALA A 107 -13.09 13.92 0.77
C ALA A 107 -14.47 13.44 1.23
N ARG A 108 -15.18 14.26 2.01
CA ARG A 108 -16.53 13.93 2.47
C ARG A 108 -17.54 13.86 1.32
N LEU A 109 -17.46 14.80 0.36
CA LEU A 109 -18.33 14.78 -0.81
C LEU A 109 -18.13 13.48 -1.60
N VAL A 110 -16.87 13.11 -1.86
CA VAL A 110 -16.55 11.88 -2.60
C VAL A 110 -17.04 10.65 -1.83
N TRP A 111 -16.75 10.55 -0.54
CA TRP A 111 -17.19 9.44 0.31
C TRP A 111 -18.72 9.28 0.33
N ASP A 112 -19.44 10.35 0.68
CA ASP A 112 -20.91 10.31 0.81
C ASP A 112 -21.58 9.97 -0.53
N THR A 113 -21.03 10.45 -1.65
CA THR A 113 -21.56 10.17 -3.01
C THR A 113 -21.31 8.73 -3.42
N ILE A 114 -20.12 8.17 -3.15
CA ILE A 114 -19.81 6.75 -3.41
C ILE A 114 -20.81 5.84 -2.66
N LEU A 115 -21.04 6.11 -1.38
CA LEU A 115 -21.98 5.32 -0.58
C LEU A 115 -23.42 5.45 -1.06
N SER A 116 -23.84 6.66 -1.43
CA SER A 116 -25.20 6.93 -1.90
C SER A 116 -25.49 6.27 -3.25
N GLU A 117 -24.67 6.56 -4.27
CA GLU A 117 -24.88 6.06 -5.64
C GLU A 117 -24.45 4.59 -5.81
N GLY A 118 -23.59 4.09 -4.93
CA GLY A 118 -23.09 2.73 -4.90
C GLY A 118 -23.97 1.74 -4.14
N LYS A 119 -24.99 2.23 -3.41
CA LYS A 119 -25.83 1.42 -2.52
C LYS A 119 -26.49 0.23 -3.24
N ASP A 120 -27.06 0.47 -4.42
CA ASP A 120 -27.73 -0.58 -5.20
C ASP A 120 -26.73 -1.60 -5.81
N MET A 121 -25.43 -1.28 -5.79
CA MET A 121 -24.34 -2.19 -6.15
C MET A 121 -23.74 -2.91 -4.94
N GLY A 122 -24.29 -2.68 -3.73
CA GLY A 122 -23.79 -3.28 -2.49
C GLY A 122 -22.56 -2.59 -1.90
N ILE A 123 -22.24 -1.37 -2.33
CA ILE A 123 -21.16 -0.60 -1.71
C ILE A 123 -21.58 -0.20 -0.29
N ILE A 124 -20.72 -0.52 0.68
CA ILE A 124 -20.93 -0.26 2.10
C ILE A 124 -19.64 0.31 2.71
N PRO A 125 -19.74 1.07 3.81
CA PRO A 125 -18.56 1.40 4.59
C PRO A 125 -17.96 0.13 5.19
N CYS A 126 -16.63 0.05 5.20
CA CYS A 126 -15.88 -1.06 5.77
C CYS A 126 -14.90 -0.51 6.82
N CYS A 127 -14.74 -1.21 7.93
CA CYS A 127 -13.83 -0.82 9.00
C CYS A 127 -12.47 -1.54 8.87
N PHE A 128 -11.48 -1.02 9.60
CA PHE A 128 -10.12 -1.57 9.59
C PHE A 128 -10.05 -3.04 10.00
N SER A 129 -10.86 -3.50 10.98
CA SER A 129 -10.82 -4.90 11.43
C SER A 129 -11.22 -5.88 10.33
N THR A 130 -12.13 -5.50 9.43
CA THR A 130 -12.45 -6.31 8.26
C THR A 130 -11.32 -6.28 7.25
N LEU A 131 -10.70 -5.12 7.04
CA LEU A 131 -9.51 -5.00 6.18
C LEU A 131 -8.35 -5.86 6.68
N ASP A 132 -8.13 -5.94 7.98
CA ASP A 132 -7.09 -6.79 8.59
C ASP A 132 -7.33 -8.29 8.35
N LEU A 133 -8.59 -8.73 8.25
CA LEU A 133 -8.89 -10.10 7.82
C LEU A 133 -8.60 -10.30 6.33
N LEU A 134 -9.10 -9.41 5.47
CA LEU A 134 -8.95 -9.52 4.01
C LEU A 134 -7.48 -9.49 3.57
N ARG A 135 -6.65 -8.65 4.20
CA ARG A 135 -5.22 -8.57 3.89
C ARG A 135 -4.48 -9.85 4.29
N VAL A 136 -4.88 -10.51 5.39
CA VAL A 136 -4.32 -11.81 5.80
C VAL A 136 -4.71 -12.89 4.79
N GLU A 137 -5.98 -12.95 4.39
CA GLU A 137 -6.47 -13.87 3.34
C GLU A 137 -5.74 -13.66 2.00
N SER A 138 -5.30 -12.42 1.76
CA SER A 138 -4.56 -12.01 0.56
C SER A 138 -3.04 -12.14 0.68
N TYR A 139 -2.53 -12.59 1.82
CA TYR A 139 -1.10 -12.72 2.11
C TYR A 139 -0.32 -11.40 1.98
N LEU A 140 -0.95 -10.30 2.40
CA LEU A 140 -0.34 -8.97 2.46
C LEU A 140 0.16 -8.69 3.88
N LEU A 141 1.43 -8.33 3.98
CA LEU A 141 2.09 -8.03 5.25
C LEU A 141 1.72 -6.64 5.75
N PHE A 142 1.63 -6.50 7.07
CA PHE A 142 1.41 -5.26 7.77
C PHE A 142 2.63 -4.97 8.64
N TYR A 143 3.51 -4.06 8.18
CA TYR A 143 4.61 -3.58 8.99
C TYR A 143 4.09 -2.68 10.13
N PRO A 144 4.62 -2.76 11.37
CA PRO A 144 5.63 -3.71 11.87
C PRO A 144 5.04 -5.02 12.44
N TYR A 145 3.73 -5.22 12.33
CA TYR A 145 2.99 -6.26 13.05
C TYR A 145 3.33 -7.69 12.63
N ASP A 146 3.63 -7.94 11.36
CA ASP A 146 3.88 -9.31 10.88
C ASP A 146 5.36 -9.73 10.91
N ASN A 147 6.21 -9.01 11.64
CA ASN A 147 7.65 -9.25 11.63
C ASN A 147 8.29 -9.16 13.03
N SER A 148 9.61 -9.35 13.10
CA SER A 148 10.35 -9.41 14.37
C SER A 148 10.39 -8.08 15.12
N GLN A 149 9.97 -6.97 14.50
CA GLN A 149 9.81 -5.68 15.15
C GLN A 149 8.68 -5.71 16.18
N MET A 150 7.58 -6.41 15.88
CA MET A 150 6.49 -6.65 16.82
C MET A 150 6.68 -7.94 17.62
N TYR A 151 7.21 -9.00 16.98
CA TYR A 151 7.39 -10.31 17.59
C TYR A 151 8.86 -10.77 17.57
N PRO A 152 9.72 -10.25 18.47
CA PRO A 152 11.13 -10.59 18.49
C PRO A 152 11.39 -12.09 18.69
N ILE A 153 12.37 -12.62 17.96
CA ILE A 153 12.85 -13.99 18.14
C ILE A 153 13.88 -14.00 19.28
N ALA A 154 13.68 -14.85 20.28
CA ALA A 154 14.56 -14.93 21.45
C ALA A 154 16.01 -15.25 21.04
N GLY A 155 16.95 -14.43 21.48
CA GLY A 155 18.39 -14.59 21.18
C GLY A 155 18.83 -14.03 19.82
N GLU A 156 17.92 -13.45 19.05
CA GLU A 156 18.18 -12.89 17.72
C GLU A 156 18.00 -11.36 17.70
N PRO A 157 18.73 -10.63 16.84
CA PRO A 157 18.49 -9.20 16.67
C PRO A 157 17.14 -8.95 15.99
N VAL A 158 16.49 -7.85 16.38
CA VAL A 158 15.29 -7.33 15.73
C VAL A 158 15.61 -6.79 14.34
N GLY A 159 14.68 -7.01 13.42
CA GLY A 159 14.72 -6.54 12.05
C GLY A 159 14.99 -7.68 11.07
N ASP A 160 14.21 -7.70 10.01
CA ASP A 160 14.17 -8.81 9.06
C ASP A 160 14.69 -8.41 7.69
N SER A 161 15.24 -9.39 6.97
CA SER A 161 15.58 -9.27 5.57
C SER A 161 14.36 -9.44 4.68
N LEU A 162 14.40 -8.88 3.47
CA LEU A 162 13.34 -9.10 2.47
C LEU A 162 13.16 -10.59 2.13
N TRP A 163 14.21 -11.40 2.26
CA TRP A 163 14.16 -12.84 2.02
C TRP A 163 13.34 -13.58 3.09
N GLU A 164 13.48 -13.22 4.36
CA GLU A 164 12.72 -13.81 5.47
C GLU A 164 11.23 -13.47 5.37
N LEU A 165 10.93 -12.26 4.90
CA LEU A 165 9.57 -11.76 4.71
C LEU A 165 8.93 -12.19 3.38
N GLY A 166 9.66 -12.86 2.49
CA GLY A 166 9.17 -13.20 1.15
C GLY A 166 8.90 -11.98 0.26
N LEU A 167 9.56 -10.86 0.54
CA LEU A 167 9.43 -9.58 -0.17
C LEU A 167 10.62 -9.31 -1.13
N ASP A 168 11.46 -10.31 -1.42
CA ASP A 168 12.63 -10.16 -2.28
C ASP A 168 12.27 -9.76 -3.72
N PHE A 169 11.06 -10.09 -4.18
CA PHE A 169 10.53 -9.69 -5.48
C PHE A 169 10.45 -8.16 -5.67
N THR A 170 10.49 -7.39 -4.59
CA THR A 170 10.50 -5.91 -4.62
C THR A 170 11.86 -5.33 -5.05
N VAL A 171 12.92 -6.15 -5.08
CA VAL A 171 14.25 -5.77 -5.60
C VAL A 171 14.42 -6.32 -7.00
N SER A 172 14.55 -5.42 -7.99
CA SER A 172 14.83 -5.84 -9.37
C SER A 172 16.11 -6.69 -9.44
N PRO A 173 16.13 -7.82 -10.17
CA PRO A 173 17.28 -8.71 -10.22
C PRO A 173 18.58 -8.00 -10.61
N GLY A 174 19.62 -8.15 -9.80
CA GLY A 174 20.94 -7.56 -10.05
C GLY A 174 21.02 -6.04 -9.79
N LYS A 175 19.94 -5.40 -9.32
CA LYS A 175 19.97 -3.99 -8.96
C LYS A 175 20.96 -3.76 -7.82
N THR A 176 21.81 -2.76 -7.97
CA THR A 176 22.76 -2.28 -6.96
C THR A 176 22.57 -0.78 -6.76
N GLY A 177 23.35 -0.15 -5.88
CA GLY A 177 23.33 1.31 -5.68
C GLY A 177 22.15 1.84 -4.87
N PHE A 178 21.42 0.97 -4.18
CA PHE A 178 20.45 1.35 -3.14
C PHE A 178 20.99 1.02 -1.75
N ARG A 179 20.46 1.67 -0.73
CA ARG A 179 20.87 1.44 0.66
C ARG A 179 20.56 0.00 1.08
N GLY A 180 21.57 -0.70 1.56
CA GLY A 180 21.44 -2.10 1.97
C GLY A 180 21.55 -3.10 0.81
N ALA A 181 21.93 -2.69 -0.41
CA ALA A 181 22.06 -3.59 -1.56
C ALA A 181 23.03 -4.75 -1.32
N GLU A 182 24.23 -4.47 -0.82
CA GLU A 182 25.23 -5.52 -0.51
C GLU A 182 24.70 -6.50 0.54
N GLU A 183 24.10 -5.97 1.59
CA GLU A 183 23.53 -6.76 2.68
C GLU A 183 22.35 -7.62 2.20
N HIS A 184 21.48 -7.08 1.35
CA HIS A 184 20.38 -7.84 0.74
C HIS A 184 20.90 -9.09 0.02
N TYR A 185 21.93 -8.97 -0.83
CA TYR A 185 22.47 -10.14 -1.51
C TYR A 185 23.27 -11.06 -0.58
N ARG A 186 23.94 -10.52 0.46
CA ARG A 186 24.66 -11.31 1.47
C ARG A 186 23.74 -12.23 2.29
N GLN A 187 22.49 -11.81 2.49
CA GLN A 187 21.48 -12.52 3.29
C GLN A 187 20.69 -13.57 2.51
N LYS A 188 20.82 -13.64 1.18
CA LYS A 188 20.13 -14.64 0.36
C LYS A 188 20.50 -16.07 0.79
N GLY A 189 19.51 -16.90 1.11
CA GLY A 189 19.71 -18.28 1.58
C GLY A 189 20.14 -18.40 3.04
N LYS A 190 20.05 -17.33 3.83
CA LYS A 190 20.36 -17.28 5.27
C LYS A 190 19.15 -16.84 6.10
N GLU A 191 17.95 -17.13 5.61
CA GLU A 191 16.71 -16.75 6.26
C GLU A 191 16.56 -17.50 7.60
N ARG A 192 16.28 -16.79 8.70
CA ARG A 192 16.05 -17.42 10.02
C ARG A 192 14.68 -18.07 10.10
N PHE A 193 13.71 -17.46 9.44
CA PHE A 193 12.33 -17.93 9.34
C PHE A 193 11.77 -17.62 7.95
N LYS A 194 10.58 -18.16 7.70
CA LYS A 194 9.73 -17.78 6.58
C LYS A 194 8.30 -17.63 7.08
N ILE A 195 7.57 -16.67 6.53
CA ILE A 195 6.14 -16.52 6.77
C ILE A 195 5.40 -17.54 5.89
N PHE A 196 4.33 -18.13 6.40
CA PHE A 196 3.44 -19.03 5.66
C PHE A 196 1.99 -18.77 6.08
N GLY A 197 1.07 -18.85 5.12
CA GLY A 197 -0.35 -18.94 5.43
C GLY A 197 -0.69 -20.34 5.98
N MET A 198 -1.45 -20.39 7.07
CA MET A 198 -1.93 -21.64 7.65
C MET A 198 -3.45 -21.66 7.65
N LEU A 199 -4.05 -22.72 7.09
CA LEU A 199 -5.45 -23.03 7.30
C LEU A 199 -5.57 -23.88 8.56
N ILE A 200 -6.26 -23.36 9.58
CA ILE A 200 -6.46 -24.05 10.84
C ILE A 200 -7.91 -24.53 10.89
N GLU A 201 -8.10 -25.84 10.93
CA GLU A 201 -9.41 -26.44 11.22
C GLU A 201 -9.62 -26.42 12.74
N GLY A 202 -10.70 -25.79 13.18
CA GLY A 202 -11.09 -25.73 14.58
C GLY A 202 -12.56 -26.09 14.74
N ASP A 203 -12.87 -26.95 15.70
CA ASP A 203 -14.23 -27.47 15.89
C ASP A 203 -15.22 -26.42 16.45
N GLN A 204 -14.76 -25.25 16.90
CA GLN A 204 -15.58 -24.12 17.39
C GLN A 204 -14.88 -22.76 17.24
N MET A 205 -15.66 -21.72 16.87
CA MET A 205 -15.39 -20.30 17.16
C MET A 205 -15.99 -19.93 18.51
#